data_AF-A0A2E7SIF2-F1
#
_entry.id   AF-A0A2E7SIF2-F1
#
_cell.length_a   1.000
_cell.length_b   1.000
_cell.length_c   1.000
_cell.angle_alpha   90.00
_cell.angle_beta   90.00
_cell.angle_gamma   90.00
#
_symmetry.space_group_name_H-M   'P 1'
#
loop_
_entity.id
_entity.type
_entity.pdbx_description
1 polymer ?
#
loop_
_entity_poly.entity_id
_entity_poly.type
_entity_poly.pdbx_seq_one_letter_code
_entity_poly.pdbx_strand_id
1 'polypeptide(L)'
;MLARRDEGEVDPRDEKGLIKVEDHKHLGRDPNSNCIVNTDTAAYNAYIKAREQARLKDLNVHELKSEINELKDMLKVLVENSNK
;
A
#
# COMPACT_ATOMS: atom_id res chain seq x y z
N MET A 1 -23.46 22.95 -22.63
CA MET A 1 -22.26 22.21 -22.17
C MET A 1 -22.71 20.80 -21.82
N LEU A 2 -22.31 19.80 -22.60
CA LEU A 2 -22.65 18.39 -22.35
C LEU A 2 -21.76 17.88 -21.21
N ALA A 3 -22.39 17.49 -20.10
CA ALA A 3 -21.72 16.86 -18.97
C ALA A 3 -21.06 15.56 -19.45
N ARG A 4 -19.74 15.47 -19.35
CA ARG A 4 -19.03 14.20 -19.53
C ARG A 4 -19.49 13.30 -18.39
N ARG A 5 -20.08 12.16 -18.73
CA ARG A 5 -20.35 11.09 -17.77
C ARG A 5 -19.02 10.69 -17.15
N ASP A 6 -18.91 10.81 -15.83
CA ASP A 6 -17.94 10.05 -15.05
C ASP A 6 -18.33 8.57 -15.20
N GLU A 7 -17.93 7.94 -16.30
CA GLU A 7 -17.85 6.49 -16.34
C GLU A 7 -16.72 6.12 -15.39
N GLY A 8 -17.07 5.53 -14.25
CA GLY A 8 -16.12 5.12 -13.23
C GLY A 8 -14.95 4.41 -13.88
N GLU A 9 -13.74 4.89 -13.59
CA GLU A 9 -12.50 4.43 -14.19
C GLU A 9 -12.38 2.91 -14.03
N VAL A 10 -12.69 2.19 -15.11
CA VAL A 10 -12.63 0.73 -15.13
C VAL A 10 -11.16 0.36 -15.08
N ASP A 11 -10.76 -0.48 -14.14
CA ASP A 11 -9.39 -0.96 -14.07
C ASP A 11 -9.04 -1.57 -15.44
N PRO A 12 -7.99 -1.10 -16.13
CA PRO A 12 -7.62 -1.62 -17.45
C PRO A 12 -7.28 -3.12 -17.43
N ARG A 13 -7.07 -3.71 -16.24
CA ARG A 13 -6.89 -5.16 -16.05
C ARG A 13 -8.21 -5.95 -16.05
N ASP A 14 -9.32 -5.30 -15.76
CA ASP A 14 -10.68 -5.85 -15.79
C ASP A 14 -11.36 -5.65 -17.16
N GLU A 15 -10.62 -5.07 -18.11
CA GLU A 15 -11.11 -4.84 -19.46
C GLU A 15 -11.36 -6.17 -20.18
N LYS A 16 -12.60 -6.34 -20.66
CA LYS A 16 -13.13 -7.57 -21.30
C LYS A 16 -12.43 -7.96 -22.62
N GLY A 17 -11.28 -7.37 -22.94
CA GLY A 17 -10.58 -7.48 -24.23
C GLY A 17 -9.19 -8.12 -24.20
N LEU A 18 -8.65 -8.51 -23.04
CA LEU A 18 -7.33 -9.15 -22.97
C LEU A 18 -7.36 -10.59 -23.53
N ILE A 19 -6.42 -10.91 -24.42
CA ILE A 19 -6.22 -12.25 -24.97
C ILE A 19 -5.42 -13.08 -23.96
N LYS A 20 -5.90 -14.26 -23.57
CA LYS A 20 -5.18 -15.12 -22.60
C LYS A 20 -3.83 -15.59 -23.16
N VAL A 21 -2.81 -15.57 -22.30
CA VAL A 21 -1.49 -16.12 -22.61
C VAL A 21 -1.49 -17.62 -22.31
N GLU A 22 -0.94 -18.42 -23.22
CA GLU A 22 -0.83 -19.87 -23.07
C GLU A 22 -0.08 -20.25 -21.79
N ASP A 23 -0.58 -21.26 -21.09
CA ASP A 23 -0.07 -21.76 -19.80
C ASP A 23 0.03 -20.73 -18.65
N HIS A 24 -0.56 -19.54 -18.79
CA HIS A 24 -0.52 -18.49 -17.76
C HIS A 24 -1.93 -18.00 -17.39
N LYS A 25 -2.45 -18.50 -16.26
CA LYS A 25 -3.80 -18.19 -15.76
C LYS A 25 -4.09 -16.69 -15.59
N HIS A 26 -3.09 -15.97 -15.10
CA HIS A 26 -3.21 -14.58 -14.68
C HIS A 26 -2.57 -13.58 -15.65
N LEU A 27 -2.10 -14.01 -16.82
CA LEU A 27 -1.56 -13.09 -17.82
C LEU A 27 -2.55 -12.91 -18.98
N GLY A 28 -2.75 -11.65 -19.36
CA GLY A 28 -3.52 -11.23 -20.53
C GLY A 28 -2.67 -10.38 -21.45
N ARG A 29 -2.80 -10.56 -22.76
CA ARG A 29 -2.16 -9.76 -23.79
C ARG A 29 -3.16 -8.72 -24.30
N ASP A 30 -2.76 -7.45 -24.26
CA ASP A 30 -3.56 -6.37 -24.87
C ASP A 30 -3.47 -6.48 -26.40
N PRO A 31 -4.60 -6.62 -27.11
CA PRO A 31 -4.62 -6.70 -28.57
C PRO A 31 -4.12 -5.43 -29.27
N ASN A 32 -4.19 -4.26 -28.62
CA ASN A 32 -3.81 -2.99 -29.24
C ASN A 32 -2.31 -2.70 -29.11
N SER A 33 -1.77 -2.82 -27.89
CA SER A 33 -0.35 -2.52 -27.62
C SER A 33 0.56 -3.75 -27.64
N ASN A 34 -0.01 -4.95 -27.65
CA ASN A 34 0.71 -6.23 -27.53
C ASN A 34 1.43 -6.41 -26.17
N CYS A 35 1.15 -5.55 -25.18
CA CYS A 35 1.69 -5.64 -23.82
C CYS A 35 1.11 -6.86 -23.07
N ILE A 36 1.93 -7.46 -22.21
CA ILE A 36 1.49 -8.49 -21.26
C ILE A 36 1.13 -7.84 -19.93
N VAL A 37 -0.09 -8.08 -19.48
CA VAL A 37 -0.68 -7.49 -18.27
C VAL A 37 -1.00 -8.59 -17.27
N ASN A 38 -0.62 -8.37 -16.01
CA ASN A 38 -1.03 -9.24 -14.91
C ASN A 38 -2.47 -8.89 -14.48
N THR A 39 -3.34 -9.89 -14.53
CA THR A 39 -4.77 -9.83 -14.21
C THR A 39 -5.09 -10.39 -12.82
N ASP A 40 -4.08 -10.78 -12.03
CA ASP A 40 -4.27 -11.18 -10.63
C ASP A 40 -4.45 -9.97 -9.72
N THR A 41 -5.70 -9.50 -9.67
CA THR A 41 -6.11 -8.41 -8.78
C THR A 41 -6.01 -8.80 -7.31
N ALA A 42 -6.20 -10.09 -6.97
CA ALA A 42 -6.14 -10.57 -5.60
C ALA A 42 -4.70 -10.50 -5.05
N ALA A 43 -3.73 -11.00 -5.81
CA ALA A 43 -2.31 -10.91 -5.42
C ALA A 43 -1.84 -9.45 -5.35
N TYR A 44 -2.24 -8.61 -6.29
CA TYR A 44 -1.94 -7.18 -6.25
C TYR A 44 -2.49 -6.51 -4.98
N ASN A 45 -3.77 -6.74 -4.66
CA ASN A 45 -4.40 -6.18 -3.48
C ASN A 45 -3.77 -6.70 -2.19
N ALA A 46 -3.39 -7.99 -2.14
CA ALA A 46 -2.67 -8.56 -1.01
C ALA A 46 -1.31 -7.88 -0.80
N TYR A 47 -0.56 -7.63 -1.88
CA TYR A 47 0.72 -6.90 -1.83
C TYR A 47 0.54 -5.48 -1.30
N ILE A 48 -0.42 -4.71 -1.83
CA ILE A 48 -0.68 -3.34 -1.38
C ILE A 48 -1.00 -3.30 0.11
N LYS A 49 -1.86 -4.22 0.59
CA LYS A 49 -2.16 -4.36 2.02
C LYS A 49 -0.92 -4.69 2.84
N ALA A 50 -0.13 -5.66 2.42
CA ALA A 50 1.09 -6.06 3.13
C ALA A 50 2.09 -4.91 3.24
N ARG A 51 2.28 -4.15 2.15
CA ARG A 51 3.16 -2.97 2.11
C ARG A 51 2.69 -1.89 3.08
N GLU A 52 1.39 -1.62 3.11
CA GLU A 52 0.84 -0.62 4.04
C GLU A 52 0.97 -1.07 5.49
N GLN A 53 0.72 -2.34 5.78
CA GLN A 53 0.91 -2.89 7.12
C GLN A 53 2.37 -2.84 7.58
N ALA A 54 3.33 -3.06 6.68
CA ALA A 54 4.75 -2.88 7.00
C ALA A 54 5.07 -1.42 7.34
N ARG A 55 4.59 -0.47 6.53
CA ARG A 55 4.75 0.96 6.78
C ARG A 55 4.17 1.39 8.13
N LEU A 56 2.97 0.93 8.46
CA LEU A 56 2.33 1.22 9.75
C LEU A 56 3.12 0.64 10.93
N LYS A 57 3.64 -0.58 10.80
CA LYS A 57 4.50 -1.17 11.84
C LYS A 57 5.76 -0.33 12.08
N ASP A 58 6.41 0.13 11.01
CA ASP A 58 7.62 0.96 11.13
C ASP A 58 7.32 2.30 11.81
N LEU A 59 6.19 2.93 11.45
CA LEU A 59 5.71 4.16 12.10
C LEU A 59 5.43 3.95 13.59
N ASN A 60 4.71 2.88 13.94
CA ASN A 60 4.41 2.55 15.33
C ASN A 60 5.70 2.29 16.14
N VAL A 61 6.69 1.61 15.57
CA VAL A 61 7.99 1.39 16.24
C VAL A 61 8.72 2.72 16.47
N HIS A 62 8.65 3.65 15.51
CA HIS A 62 9.24 4.97 15.65
C HIS A 62 8.54 5.79 16.75
N GLU A 63 7.20 5.79 16.75
CA GLU A 63 6.38 6.47 17.76
C GLU A 63 6.68 5.95 19.17
N LEU A 64 6.67 4.62 19.36
CA LEU A 64 7.02 3.99 20.64
C LEU A 64 8.45 4.36 21.11
N LYS A 65 9.41 4.45 20.19
CA LYS A 65 10.78 4.91 20.53
C LYS A 65 10.78 6.37 20.99
N SER A 66 9.98 7.23 20.37
CA SER A 66 9.82 8.63 20.76
C SER A 66 9.24 8.73 22.16
N GLU A 67 8.12 8.04 22.42
CA GLU A 67 7.48 8.00 23.74
C GLU A 67 8.43 7.50 24.83
N ILE A 68 9.22 6.45 24.55
CA ILE A 68 10.23 5.95 25.49
C ILE A 68 11.30 7.00 25.79
N ASN A 69 11.73 7.78 24.80
CA ASN A 69 12.72 8.84 25.03
C ASN A 69 12.13 9.97 25.88
N GLU A 70 10.89 10.38 25.61
CA GLU A 70 10.18 11.37 26.43
C GLU A 70 10.01 10.90 27.88
N LEU A 71 9.63 9.63 28.08
CA LEU A 71 9.54 9.02 29.42
C LEU A 71 10.90 9.04 30.14
N LYS A 72 12.00 8.71 29.45
CA LYS A 72 13.34 8.76 30.04
C LYS A 72 13.72 10.18 30.46
N ASP A 73 13.37 11.18 29.65
CA ASP A 73 13.70 12.57 29.94
C ASP A 73 12.87 13.10 31.11
N MET A 74 11.58 12.77 31.20
CA MET A 74 10.77 13.06 32.39
C MET A 74 11.34 12.40 33.65
N LEU A 75 11.78 11.14 33.57
CA LEU A 75 12.41 10.44 34.70
C LEU A 75 13.70 11.10 35.15
N LYS A 76 14.57 11.56 34.23
CA LYS A 76 15.77 12.31 34.58
C LYS A 76 15.43 13.58 35.35
N VAL A 77 14.46 14.35 34.88
CA VAL A 77 14.02 15.58 35.56
C VAL A 77 13.53 15.28 36.98
N LEU A 78 12.77 14.19 37.18
CA LEU A 78 12.32 13.79 38.51
C LEU A 78 13.48 13.39 39.43
N VAL A 79 14.45 12.62 38.93
CA VAL A 79 15.64 12.21 39.70
C VAL A 79 16.51 13.42 40.06
N GLU A 80 16.73 14.33 39.12
CA GLU A 80 17.49 15.56 39.35
C GLU A 80 16.83 16.46 40.40
N ASN A 81 15.50 16.57 40.39
CA ASN A 81 14.75 17.33 41.38
C ASN A 81 14.68 16.63 42.74
N SER A 82 14.78 15.30 42.79
CA SER A 82 14.79 14.53 44.04
C SER A 82 16.15 14.59 44.75
N ASN A 83 17.22 14.86 44.02
CA ASN A 83 18.59 14.97 44.54
C ASN A 83 18.98 16.42 44.92
N LYS A 84 18.04 17.37 44.86
CA LYS A 84 18.18 18.75 45.34
C LYS A 84 17.42 18.93 46.65
#